data_AF-A0A7U8B350-F1
#
_entry.id   AF-A0A7U8B350-F1
#
_cell.length_a   1.000
_cell.length_b   1.000
_cell.length_c   1.000
_cell.angle_alpha   90.00
_cell.angle_beta   90.00
_cell.angle_gamma   90.00
#
_symmetry.space_group_name_H-M   'P 1'
#
loop_
_entity.id
_entity.type
_entity.pdbx_description
1 polymer ?
#
loop_
_entity_poly.entity_id
_entity_poly.type
_entity_poly.pdbx_seq_one_letter_code
_entity_poly.pdbx_strand_id
1 'polypeptide(L)'
;MYHIFLTADEKYVKFSSVLMSSIIKNATQDYERRPFCFHILSDFISDTTKEKLKILQKSLSEIYPCEIKIHIQDDAQFEKYPSSGAAQNNKLSYYRLKFMSFLDDGGGDKCLYLDSDMLVLSDLRELFALDLKDKIVAVVGDMGSKRAKIKFKENNEKKTFYFDENYFNAGFLLINVKEYQKARIEERCEDLASKCFYIKSADQDLLNACIEPKKRLKLDFAWNFFTIAYAYVITKDDKKGYLNYTKEEFNRSFENPKILHLCFKPWKFLRSFVDSKGRNINELWWEEAAKTPAFNTELLELKSHIKDHLLYASLGALLHRYTKNFNLLKIAHLLNHQEEDLKIAQNEQNFSDQDFALFLLLGEMILHARAKKKGAFSVFLKALKCISSYEKYARR
;
A
#
# COMPACT_ATOMS: atom_id res chain seq x y z
N MET A 1 -10.76 -16.94 16.73
CA MET A 1 -11.00 -16.39 15.38
C MET A 1 -9.66 -15.96 14.77
N TYR A 2 -9.58 -15.79 13.46
CA TYR A 2 -8.47 -15.12 12.79
C TYR A 2 -8.83 -13.62 12.66
N HIS A 3 -8.26 -12.79 13.54
CA HIS A 3 -8.56 -11.36 13.57
C HIS A 3 -7.77 -10.60 12.50
N ILE A 4 -8.48 -9.91 11.61
CA ILE A 4 -7.90 -9.10 10.53
C ILE A 4 -8.42 -7.68 10.65
N PHE A 5 -7.51 -6.72 10.83
CA PHE A 5 -7.80 -5.30 10.90
C PHE A 5 -7.52 -4.63 9.57
N LEU A 6 -8.38 -3.68 9.22
CA LEU A 6 -8.21 -2.80 8.07
C LEU A 6 -8.76 -1.42 8.42
N THR A 7 -8.30 -0.40 7.69
CA THR A 7 -8.78 0.98 7.85
C THR A 7 -9.42 1.45 6.56
N ALA A 8 -10.66 1.93 6.64
CA ALA A 8 -11.37 2.45 5.49
C ALA A 8 -12.43 3.49 5.90
N ASP A 9 -12.46 4.61 5.19
CA ASP A 9 -13.60 5.52 5.21
C ASP A 9 -14.76 4.99 4.35
N GLU A 10 -15.89 5.68 4.40
CA GLU A 10 -17.08 5.41 3.59
C GLU A 10 -16.77 5.19 2.10
N LYS A 11 -15.81 5.92 1.52
CA LYS A 11 -15.47 5.83 0.09
C LYS A 11 -14.58 4.63 -0.22
N TYR A 12 -13.77 4.20 0.73
CA TYR A 12 -12.79 3.12 0.59
C TYR A 12 -13.31 1.73 1.00
N VAL A 13 -14.42 1.65 1.73
CA VAL A 13 -14.97 0.35 2.17
C VAL A 13 -15.28 -0.59 1.01
N LYS A 14 -15.75 -0.07 -0.12
CA LYS A 14 -15.98 -0.90 -1.33
C LYS A 14 -14.72 -1.52 -1.93
N PHE A 15 -13.55 -0.94 -1.69
CA PHE A 15 -12.28 -1.55 -2.10
C PHE A 15 -11.83 -2.60 -1.08
N SER A 16 -12.07 -2.30 0.20
CA SER A 16 -11.85 -3.22 1.31
C SER A 16 -12.69 -4.49 1.20
N SER A 17 -13.89 -4.42 0.64
CA SER A 17 -14.74 -5.59 0.40
C SER A 17 -14.13 -6.56 -0.62
N VAL A 18 -13.37 -6.06 -1.60
CA VAL A 18 -12.60 -6.90 -2.53
C VAL A 18 -11.46 -7.62 -1.81
N LEU A 19 -10.75 -6.92 -0.91
CA LEU A 19 -9.74 -7.55 -0.06
C LEU A 19 -10.35 -8.66 0.80
N MET A 20 -11.44 -8.38 1.53
CA MET A 20 -12.14 -9.37 2.36
C MET A 20 -12.61 -10.59 1.55
N SER A 21 -13.18 -10.36 0.36
CA SER A 21 -13.61 -11.44 -0.55
C SER A 21 -12.44 -12.30 -1.01
N SER A 22 -11.33 -11.68 -1.40
CA SER A 22 -10.11 -12.39 -1.80
C SER A 22 -9.52 -13.23 -0.67
N ILE A 23 -9.61 -12.77 0.59
CA ILE A 23 -9.16 -13.54 1.76
C ILE A 23 -10.00 -14.80 1.93
N ILE A 24 -11.33 -14.65 1.92
CA ILE A 24 -12.27 -15.76 2.12
C ILE A 24 -12.15 -16.80 1.01
N LYS A 25 -12.05 -16.36 -0.25
CA LYS A 25 -11.95 -17.24 -1.42
C LYS A 25 -10.66 -18.07 -1.46
N ASN A 26 -9.58 -17.58 -0.86
CA ASN A 26 -8.30 -18.28 -0.81
C ASN A 26 -8.14 -19.19 0.43
N ALA A 27 -9.18 -19.33 1.27
CA ALA A 27 -9.16 -20.25 2.39
C ALA A 27 -9.30 -21.72 1.91
N THR A 28 -8.23 -22.50 2.10
CA THR A 28 -8.14 -23.93 1.74
C THR A 28 -8.70 -24.88 2.83
N GLN A 29 -8.45 -26.18 2.74
CA GLN A 29 -8.76 -27.14 3.82
C GLN A 29 -7.53 -27.47 4.69
N ASP A 30 -6.38 -26.85 4.44
CA ASP A 30 -5.08 -27.26 5.03
C ASP A 30 -4.87 -26.75 6.47
N TYR A 31 -5.72 -25.83 6.94
CA TYR A 31 -5.61 -25.20 8.24
C TYR A 31 -6.88 -25.34 9.07
N GLU A 32 -6.73 -25.22 10.39
CA GLU A 32 -7.84 -25.25 11.34
C GLU A 32 -8.97 -24.30 10.92
N ARG A 33 -10.19 -24.84 10.85
CA ARG A 33 -11.39 -24.13 10.45
C ARG A 33 -11.92 -23.26 11.58
N ARG A 34 -11.29 -22.11 11.78
CA ARG A 34 -11.74 -21.04 12.69
C ARG A 34 -12.26 -19.85 11.88
N PRO A 35 -13.30 -19.13 12.35
CA PRO A 35 -13.85 -18.01 11.61
C PRO A 35 -12.84 -16.86 11.47
N PHE A 36 -12.89 -16.16 10.33
CA PHE A 36 -12.24 -14.86 10.18
C PHE A 36 -13.10 -13.77 10.86
N CYS A 37 -12.47 -12.81 11.52
CA CYS A 37 -13.15 -11.63 12.04
C CYS A 37 -12.47 -10.40 11.44
N PHE A 38 -13.18 -9.70 10.56
CA PHE A 38 -12.73 -8.48 9.91
C PHE A 38 -13.13 -7.27 10.75
N HIS A 39 -12.16 -6.51 11.22
CA HIS A 39 -12.34 -5.28 11.99
C HIS A 39 -12.09 -4.09 11.07
N ILE A 40 -13.13 -3.33 10.74
CA ILE A 40 -13.05 -2.12 9.92
C ILE A 40 -12.94 -0.93 10.86
N LEU A 41 -11.77 -0.31 10.90
CA LEU A 41 -11.51 0.94 11.60
C LEU A 41 -11.90 2.11 10.69
N SER A 42 -12.86 2.92 11.11
CA SER A 42 -13.43 3.98 10.27
C SER A 42 -13.81 5.21 11.07
N ASP A 43 -13.82 6.38 10.43
CA ASP A 43 -14.31 7.64 10.99
C ASP A 43 -15.84 7.74 10.86
N PHE A 44 -16.37 7.19 9.76
CA PHE A 44 -17.80 7.19 9.47
C PHE A 44 -18.15 6.11 8.46
N ILE A 45 -19.24 5.38 8.73
CA ILE A 45 -19.89 4.49 7.76
C ILE A 45 -21.40 4.75 7.76
N SER A 46 -21.97 4.98 6.58
CA SER A 46 -23.40 5.21 6.41
C SER A 46 -24.21 3.94 6.66
N ASP A 47 -25.49 4.07 7.04
CA ASP A 47 -26.35 2.90 7.25
C ASP A 47 -26.56 2.09 5.97
N THR A 48 -26.57 2.75 4.80
CA THR A 48 -26.60 2.07 3.50
C THR A 48 -25.38 1.18 3.31
N THR A 49 -24.19 1.69 3.64
CA THR A 49 -22.94 0.91 3.56
C THR A 49 -22.87 -0.19 4.62
N LYS A 50 -23.40 0.03 5.83
CA LYS A 50 -23.55 -1.03 6.85
C LYS A 50 -24.44 -2.18 6.36
N GLU A 51 -25.56 -1.89 5.70
CA GLU A 51 -26.41 -2.95 5.13
C GLU A 51 -25.70 -3.72 4.00
N LYS A 52 -24.94 -3.03 3.13
CA LYS A 52 -24.09 -3.71 2.14
C LYS A 52 -23.06 -4.62 2.81
N LEU A 53 -22.43 -4.18 3.90
CA LEU A 53 -21.48 -5.01 4.66
C LEU A 53 -22.14 -6.22 5.32
N LYS A 54 -23.39 -6.12 5.80
CA LYS A 54 -24.15 -7.28 6.32
C LYS A 54 -24.44 -8.29 5.20
N ILE A 55 -24.83 -7.82 4.01
CA ILE A 55 -25.04 -8.69 2.85
C ILE A 55 -23.72 -9.37 2.46
N LEU A 56 -22.62 -8.61 2.40
CA LEU A 56 -21.29 -9.14 2.14
C LEU A 56 -20.92 -10.24 3.15
N GLN A 57 -21.04 -9.98 4.47
CA GLN A 57 -20.74 -10.96 5.51
C GLN A 57 -21.56 -12.24 5.32
N LYS A 58 -22.86 -12.12 5.05
CA LYS A 58 -23.73 -13.28 4.82
C LYS A 58 -23.24 -14.11 3.62
N SER A 59 -23.01 -13.47 2.47
CA SER A 59 -22.53 -14.16 1.26
C SER A 59 -21.15 -14.79 1.45
N LEU A 60 -20.21 -14.11 2.12
CA LEU A 60 -18.88 -14.65 2.38
C LEU A 60 -18.91 -15.82 3.37
N SER A 61 -19.81 -15.79 4.36
CA SER A 61 -20.00 -16.88 5.32
C SER A 61 -20.52 -18.18 4.70
N GLU A 62 -21.14 -18.11 3.53
CA GLU A 62 -21.52 -19.30 2.73
C GLU A 62 -20.28 -20.02 2.18
N ILE A 63 -19.17 -19.31 1.96
CA ILE A 63 -17.89 -19.85 1.48
C ILE A 63 -17.03 -20.30 2.66
N TYR A 64 -16.77 -19.40 3.61
CA TYR A 64 -15.99 -19.67 4.81
C TYR A 64 -16.49 -18.80 5.98
N PRO A 65 -16.65 -19.34 7.20
CA PRO A 65 -17.21 -18.58 8.33
C PRO A 65 -16.47 -17.26 8.59
N CYS A 66 -17.21 -16.15 8.59
CA CYS A 66 -16.63 -14.84 8.90
C CYS A 66 -17.59 -13.87 9.59
N GLU A 67 -17.02 -12.90 10.30
CA GLU A 67 -17.71 -11.77 10.91
C GLU A 67 -17.08 -10.45 10.43
N ILE A 68 -17.90 -9.41 10.28
CA ILE A 68 -17.45 -8.05 9.98
C ILE A 68 -17.89 -7.14 11.13
N LYS A 69 -16.92 -6.62 11.88
CA LYS A 69 -17.11 -5.65 12.97
C LYS A 69 -16.65 -4.26 12.51
N ILE A 70 -17.50 -3.25 12.70
CA ILE A 70 -17.20 -1.85 12.36
C ILE A 70 -16.89 -1.10 13.65
N HIS A 71 -15.75 -0.43 13.69
CA HIS A 71 -15.28 0.36 14.84
C HIS A 71 -15.15 1.81 14.42
N ILE A 72 -16.09 2.63 14.88
CA ILE A 72 -16.06 4.06 14.63
C ILE A 72 -15.12 4.73 15.63
N GLN A 73 -14.12 5.43 15.12
CA GLN A 73 -13.15 6.20 15.90
C GLN A 73 -13.34 7.70 15.68
N ASP A 74 -12.93 8.48 16.66
CA ASP A 74 -12.97 9.94 16.61
C ASP A 74 -11.57 10.47 16.32
N ASP A 75 -11.44 11.31 15.28
CA ASP A 75 -10.21 12.00 14.90
C ASP A 75 -9.60 12.82 16.07
N ALA A 76 -10.42 13.25 17.04
CA ALA A 76 -9.97 13.96 18.24
C ALA A 76 -8.93 13.15 19.05
N GLN A 77 -8.98 11.82 18.99
CA GLN A 77 -7.98 10.95 19.65
C GLN A 77 -6.56 11.13 19.08
N PHE A 78 -6.46 11.70 17.87
CA PHE A 78 -5.22 11.90 17.13
C PHE A 78 -4.83 13.38 16.97
N GLU A 79 -5.44 14.29 17.74
CA GLU A 79 -5.19 15.73 17.64
C GLU A 79 -3.69 16.07 17.86
N LYS A 80 -3.06 15.40 18.83
CA LYS A 80 -1.63 15.56 19.13
C LYS A 80 -0.69 14.94 18.10
N TYR A 81 -1.21 14.18 17.14
CA TYR A 81 -0.40 13.52 16.12
C TYR A 81 -0.06 14.51 14.99
N PRO A 82 1.12 14.42 14.38
CA PRO A 82 1.54 15.35 13.34
C PRO A 82 0.65 15.24 12.09
N SER A 83 0.17 16.38 11.59
CA SER A 83 -0.56 16.49 10.32
C SER A 83 0.40 16.81 9.17
N SER A 84 1.23 15.84 8.78
CA SER A 84 2.20 15.99 7.69
C SER A 84 2.41 14.70 6.93
N GLY A 85 2.92 14.78 5.70
CA GLY A 85 3.16 13.60 4.87
C GLY A 85 1.86 12.87 4.54
N ALA A 86 1.83 11.56 4.75
CA ALA A 86 0.65 10.73 4.53
C ALA A 86 -0.57 11.13 5.38
N ALA A 87 -0.36 11.72 6.55
CA ALA A 87 -1.43 12.21 7.43
C ALA A 87 -1.75 13.70 7.24
N GLN A 88 -1.45 14.27 6.06
CA GLN A 88 -1.66 15.70 5.81
C GLN A 88 -3.14 16.07 5.78
N ASN A 89 -4.01 15.19 5.27
CA ASN A 89 -5.41 15.53 4.97
C ASN A 89 -6.44 14.86 5.90
N ASN A 90 -6.09 13.75 6.57
CA ASN A 90 -6.95 13.07 7.53
C ASN A 90 -6.10 12.26 8.53
N LYS A 91 -6.72 11.77 9.60
CA LYS A 91 -6.06 10.97 10.64
C LYS A 91 -6.23 9.46 10.48
N LEU A 92 -6.94 8.98 9.45
CA LEU A 92 -7.24 7.56 9.24
C LEU A 92 -6.01 6.66 9.32
N SER A 93 -4.88 7.06 8.74
CA SER A 93 -3.62 6.28 8.82
C SER A 93 -3.21 5.91 10.27
N TYR A 94 -3.51 6.78 11.25
CA TYR A 94 -3.22 6.53 12.67
C TYR A 94 -4.20 5.61 13.38
N TYR A 95 -5.38 5.35 12.82
CA TYR A 95 -6.43 4.53 13.47
C TYR A 95 -5.93 3.13 13.79
N ARG A 96 -5.03 2.59 12.96
CA ARG A 96 -4.41 1.29 13.18
C ARG A 96 -3.61 1.22 14.47
N LEU A 97 -3.12 2.34 15.01
CA LEU A 97 -2.34 2.33 16.25
C LEU A 97 -3.21 1.96 17.46
N LYS A 98 -4.53 2.20 17.39
CA LYS A 98 -5.51 1.95 18.45
C LYS A 98 -6.25 0.61 18.30
N PHE A 99 -5.74 -0.30 17.47
CA PHE A 99 -6.43 -1.57 17.18
C PHE A 99 -6.64 -2.45 18.43
N MET A 100 -5.75 -2.35 19.43
CA MET A 100 -5.78 -3.15 20.66
C MET A 100 -7.10 -2.97 21.43
N SER A 101 -7.68 -1.77 21.40
CA SER A 101 -8.96 -1.45 22.06
C SER A 101 -10.16 -2.24 21.50
N PHE A 102 -10.01 -2.88 20.35
CA PHE A 102 -11.07 -3.62 19.66
C PHE A 102 -10.82 -5.14 19.62
N LEU A 103 -9.78 -5.61 20.31
CA LEU A 103 -9.59 -7.01 20.61
C LEU A 103 -10.32 -7.32 21.92
N ASP A 104 -11.27 -8.25 21.87
CA ASP A 104 -11.98 -8.73 23.06
C ASP A 104 -10.96 -9.36 24.06
N ASP A 105 -11.27 -9.37 25.36
CA ASP A 105 -10.44 -10.07 26.36
C ASP A 105 -10.37 -11.57 25.99
N GLY A 106 -9.22 -12.00 25.44
CA GLY A 106 -9.04 -13.33 24.84
C GLY A 106 -8.97 -13.37 23.30
N GLY A 107 -8.87 -12.21 22.64
CA GLY A 107 -8.87 -11.97 21.18
C GLY A 107 -7.71 -12.57 20.35
N GLY A 108 -7.17 -13.71 20.77
CA GLY A 108 -6.15 -14.48 20.07
C GLY A 108 -4.72 -13.99 20.32
N ASP A 109 -3.75 -14.92 20.25
CA ASP A 109 -2.33 -14.61 20.42
C ASP A 109 -1.77 -13.71 19.30
N LYS A 110 -2.44 -13.68 18.15
CA LYS A 110 -2.03 -12.93 16.95
C LYS A 110 -3.21 -12.27 16.25
N CYS A 111 -2.98 -11.09 15.69
CA CYS A 111 -3.86 -10.46 14.71
C CYS A 111 -3.07 -10.00 13.49
N LEU A 112 -3.75 -9.79 12.37
CA LEU A 112 -3.16 -9.30 11.13
C LEU A 112 -3.75 -7.93 10.79
N TYR A 113 -2.92 -6.97 10.41
CA TYR A 113 -3.35 -5.73 9.78
C TYR A 113 -3.01 -5.76 8.30
N LEU A 114 -3.96 -5.36 7.45
CA LEU A 114 -3.79 -5.19 6.01
C LEU A 114 -4.34 -3.82 5.55
N ASP A 115 -3.60 -3.10 4.71
CA ASP A 115 -4.14 -1.92 4.02
C ASP A 115 -5.24 -2.35 3.03
N SER A 116 -6.23 -1.47 2.86
CA SER A 116 -7.43 -1.71 2.03
C SER A 116 -7.15 -1.79 0.52
N ASP A 117 -5.91 -1.52 0.11
CA ASP A 117 -5.44 -1.52 -1.27
C ASP A 117 -4.55 -2.72 -1.59
N MET A 118 -4.93 -3.86 -1.01
CA MET A 118 -4.29 -5.15 -1.22
C MET A 118 -5.21 -6.15 -1.92
N LEU A 119 -4.62 -7.15 -2.57
CA LEU A 119 -5.30 -8.33 -3.10
C LEU A 119 -4.61 -9.59 -2.59
N VAL A 120 -5.35 -10.47 -1.93
CA VAL A 120 -4.82 -11.72 -1.38
C VAL A 120 -4.94 -12.84 -2.41
N LEU A 121 -3.85 -13.55 -2.64
CA LEU A 121 -3.71 -14.63 -3.62
C LEU A 121 -3.42 -15.99 -2.97
N SER A 122 -3.40 -16.06 -1.63
CA SER A 122 -2.99 -17.24 -0.88
C SER A 122 -3.70 -17.30 0.46
N ASP A 123 -3.71 -18.49 1.08
CA ASP A 123 -4.33 -18.69 2.38
C ASP A 123 -3.58 -17.95 3.49
N LEU A 124 -4.22 -16.95 4.10
CA LEU A 124 -3.60 -16.16 5.17
C LEU A 124 -3.39 -16.94 6.46
N ARG A 125 -4.01 -18.11 6.64
CA ARG A 125 -3.86 -18.91 7.87
C ARG A 125 -2.45 -19.44 8.04
N GLU A 126 -1.67 -19.52 6.96
CA GLU A 126 -0.23 -19.76 7.01
C GLU A 126 0.49 -18.77 7.95
N LEU A 127 0.10 -17.48 7.92
CA LEU A 127 0.66 -16.45 8.79
C LEU A 127 0.34 -16.69 10.26
N PHE A 128 -0.91 -17.08 10.55
CA PHE A 128 -1.35 -17.32 11.92
C PHE A 128 -0.67 -18.55 12.54
N ALA A 129 -0.28 -19.52 11.70
CA ALA A 129 0.48 -20.70 12.10
C ALA A 129 1.96 -20.42 12.42
N LEU A 130 2.51 -19.26 12.03
CA LEU A 130 3.90 -18.91 12.32
C LEU A 130 4.15 -18.81 13.84
N ASP A 131 5.27 -19.35 14.30
CA ASP A 131 5.76 -19.10 15.66
C ASP A 131 6.55 -17.78 15.70
N LEU A 132 5.97 -16.75 16.29
CA LEU A 132 6.60 -15.44 16.45
C LEU A 132 7.56 -15.38 17.63
N LYS A 133 7.57 -16.38 18.53
CA LYS A 133 8.41 -16.39 19.75
C LYS A 133 8.32 -15.06 20.51
N ASP A 134 9.46 -14.39 20.70
CA ASP A 134 9.60 -13.12 21.42
C ASP A 134 9.52 -11.88 20.51
N LYS A 135 9.15 -12.07 19.24
CA LYS A 135 8.97 -10.99 18.26
C LYS A 135 7.61 -10.34 18.47
N ILE A 136 7.60 -9.02 18.35
CA ILE A 136 6.41 -8.17 18.51
C ILE A 136 5.57 -8.21 17.24
N VAL A 137 6.23 -8.22 16.07
CA VAL A 137 5.58 -8.23 14.77
C VAL A 137 6.37 -9.06 13.76
N ALA A 138 5.69 -9.64 12.78
CA ALA A 138 6.27 -10.04 11.51
C ALA A 138 5.87 -9.05 10.42
N VAL A 139 6.84 -8.66 9.60
CA VAL A 139 6.76 -7.51 8.70
C VAL A 139 7.48 -7.77 7.39
N VAL A 140 7.16 -6.99 6.36
CA VAL A 140 7.83 -7.00 5.05
C VAL A 140 8.54 -5.66 4.83
N GLY A 141 9.77 -5.73 4.31
CA GLY A 141 10.58 -4.53 4.05
C GLY A 141 9.94 -3.59 3.02
N ASP A 142 10.05 -2.29 3.25
CA ASP A 142 9.56 -1.26 2.33
C ASP A 142 10.57 -1.01 1.19
N MET A 143 10.08 -0.74 -0.03
CA MET A 143 10.95 -0.47 -1.19
C MET A 143 11.63 0.92 -1.16
N GLY A 144 11.24 1.79 -0.21
CA GLY A 144 11.52 3.22 -0.18
C GLY A 144 12.16 3.74 1.11
N SER A 145 12.93 2.92 1.84
CA SER A 145 13.60 3.30 3.09
C SER A 145 14.66 4.42 2.96
N LYS A 146 15.15 4.66 1.73
CA LYS A 146 16.23 5.61 1.49
C LYS A 146 15.90 7.02 1.95
N ARG A 147 16.57 7.45 3.02
CA ARG A 147 16.40 8.77 3.69
C ARG A 147 15.04 8.94 4.38
N ALA A 148 14.32 7.86 4.64
CA ALA A 148 13.17 7.89 5.53
C ALA A 148 13.65 8.39 6.91
N LYS A 149 12.87 9.30 7.50
CA LYS A 149 13.24 9.94 8.76
C LYS A 149 12.03 10.51 9.45
N ILE A 150 12.13 10.60 10.76
CA ILE A 150 11.17 11.30 11.62
C ILE A 150 11.91 12.41 12.36
N LYS A 151 11.24 13.55 12.61
CA LYS A 151 11.80 14.64 13.41
C LYS A 151 10.88 15.01 14.56
N PHE A 152 11.46 15.10 15.75
CA PHE A 152 10.74 15.32 16.99
C PHE A 152 11.53 16.21 17.93
N LYS A 153 10.85 16.75 18.94
CA LYS A 153 11.43 17.61 19.98
C LYS A 153 11.49 16.85 21.29
N GLU A 154 12.67 16.78 21.90
CA GLU A 154 12.89 16.14 23.20
C GLU A 154 13.79 17.04 24.04
N ASN A 155 13.40 17.34 25.29
CA ASN A 155 14.14 18.24 26.18
C ASN A 155 14.49 19.60 25.54
N ASN A 156 13.55 20.16 24.79
CA ASN A 156 13.72 21.37 23.98
C ASN A 156 14.67 21.31 22.78
N GLU A 157 15.26 20.15 22.48
CA GLU A 157 16.15 19.95 21.34
C GLU A 157 15.43 19.29 20.16
N LYS A 158 15.74 19.73 18.94
CA LYS A 158 15.24 19.11 17.71
C LYS A 158 16.11 17.91 17.35
N LYS A 159 15.53 16.72 17.33
CA LYS A 159 16.19 15.48 16.93
C LYS A 159 15.68 15.03 15.56
N THR A 160 16.56 14.37 14.81
CA THR A 160 16.22 13.70 13.55
C THR A 160 16.67 12.25 13.66
N PHE A 161 15.73 11.32 13.56
CA PHE A 161 16.02 9.89 13.51
C PHE A 161 15.90 9.41 12.07
N TYR A 162 16.96 8.78 11.57
CA TYR A 162 17.01 8.19 10.23
C TYR A 162 16.82 6.69 10.34
N PHE A 163 15.89 6.15 9.55
CA PHE A 163 15.66 4.71 9.50
C PHE A 163 16.77 4.01 8.70
N ASP A 164 17.04 2.75 9.07
CA ASP A 164 18.00 1.89 8.40
C ASP A 164 17.33 1.05 7.28
N GLU A 165 18.06 0.06 6.77
CA GLU A 165 17.55 -0.86 5.74
C GLU A 165 16.51 -1.87 6.26
N ASN A 166 16.21 -1.90 7.56
CA ASN A 166 15.17 -2.75 8.16
C ASN A 166 13.81 -2.05 8.26
N TYR A 167 13.68 -0.86 7.67
CA TYR A 167 12.42 -0.13 7.59
C TYR A 167 11.35 -0.95 6.85
N PHE A 168 10.23 -1.22 7.52
CA PHE A 168 9.14 -2.03 7.00
C PHE A 168 7.95 -1.19 6.55
N ASN A 169 7.13 -1.77 5.70
CA ASN A 169 5.85 -1.19 5.31
C ASN A 169 4.76 -1.53 6.32
N ALA A 170 4.03 -0.52 6.82
CA ALA A 170 3.00 -0.73 7.84
C ALA A 170 1.66 -1.20 7.27
N GLY A 171 1.52 -1.27 5.94
CA GLY A 171 0.35 -1.82 5.29
C GLY A 171 0.16 -3.32 5.50
N PHE A 172 1.20 -4.01 5.96
CA PHE A 172 1.12 -5.40 6.40
C PHE A 172 1.76 -5.53 7.78
N LEU A 173 1.02 -6.02 8.78
CA LEU A 173 1.57 -6.32 10.11
C LEU A 173 0.93 -7.59 10.65
N LEU A 174 1.70 -8.67 10.82
CA LEU A 174 1.28 -9.77 11.68
C LEU A 174 1.77 -9.49 13.10
N ILE A 175 0.86 -9.28 14.03
CA ILE A 175 1.16 -8.75 15.36
C ILE A 175 1.04 -9.87 16.39
N ASN A 176 2.06 -10.00 17.24
CA ASN A 176 2.00 -10.78 18.47
C ASN A 176 1.33 -9.92 19.54
N VAL A 177 0.05 -10.16 19.83
CA VAL A 177 -0.79 -9.30 20.68
C VAL A 177 -0.17 -9.15 22.07
N LYS A 178 0.29 -10.26 22.66
CA LYS A 178 0.90 -10.28 23.99
C LYS A 178 2.19 -9.48 24.06
N GLU A 179 3.12 -9.69 23.12
CA GLU A 179 4.40 -8.97 23.13
C GLU A 179 4.23 -7.49 22.72
N TYR A 180 3.25 -7.16 21.86
CA TYR A 180 2.89 -5.79 21.52
C TYR A 180 2.36 -5.01 22.73
N GLN A 181 1.43 -5.61 23.48
CA GLN A 181 0.89 -5.03 24.72
C GLN A 181 1.97 -4.89 25.79
N LYS A 182 2.75 -5.96 26.03
CA LYS A 182 3.85 -5.96 27.01
C LYS A 182 4.89 -4.87 26.72
N ALA A 183 5.19 -4.63 25.44
CA ALA A 183 6.14 -3.61 25.01
C ALA A 183 5.54 -2.18 24.93
N ARG A 184 4.25 -2.01 25.24
CA ARG A 184 3.53 -0.73 25.24
C ARG A 184 3.73 0.05 23.95
N ILE A 185 3.60 -0.65 22.81
CA ILE A 185 3.95 -0.06 21.50
C ILE A 185 2.99 1.08 21.15
N GLU A 186 1.70 0.93 21.44
CA GLU A 186 0.70 1.99 21.22
C GLU A 186 1.09 3.28 21.97
N GLU A 187 1.35 3.18 23.27
CA GLU A 187 1.69 4.32 24.12
C GLU A 187 3.01 4.96 23.72
N ARG A 188 3.99 4.16 23.30
CA ARG A 188 5.27 4.66 22.78
C ARG A 188 5.09 5.39 21.45
N CYS A 189 4.20 4.91 20.58
CA CYS A 189 3.88 5.61 19.34
C CYS A 189 3.16 6.93 19.63
N GLU A 190 2.24 6.95 20.58
CA GLU A 190 1.52 8.17 20.99
C GLU A 190 2.47 9.22 21.62
N ASP A 191 3.34 8.80 22.53
CA ASP A 191 4.35 9.66 23.13
C ASP A 191 5.27 10.27 22.06
N LEU A 192 5.78 9.45 21.14
CA LEU A 192 6.61 9.94 20.04
C LEU A 192 5.83 10.88 19.11
N ALA A 193 4.61 10.53 18.73
CA ALA A 193 3.76 11.34 17.85
C ALA A 193 3.53 12.74 18.45
N SER A 194 3.24 12.83 19.75
CA SER A 194 3.02 14.10 20.46
C SER A 194 4.22 15.05 20.41
N LYS A 195 5.42 14.51 20.20
CA LYS A 195 6.70 15.24 20.12
C LYS A 195 7.11 15.53 18.68
N CYS A 196 6.47 14.91 17.69
CA CYS A 196 6.85 15.00 16.28
C CYS A 196 6.37 16.30 15.65
N PHE A 197 7.27 16.95 14.91
CA PHE A 197 6.93 18.10 14.06
C PHE A 197 7.11 17.78 12.57
N TYR A 198 7.66 16.62 12.23
CA TYR A 198 7.74 16.13 10.86
C TYR A 198 7.66 14.62 10.81
N ILE A 199 6.70 14.12 10.03
CA ILE A 199 6.54 12.72 9.68
C ILE A 199 6.21 12.61 8.20
N LYS A 200 6.70 11.57 7.52
CA LYS A 200 6.42 11.39 6.09
C LYS A 200 5.38 10.31 5.86
N SER A 201 5.50 9.17 6.53
CA SER A 201 4.66 8.00 6.33
C SER A 201 3.75 7.71 7.52
N ALA A 202 3.39 8.75 8.29
CA ALA A 202 2.46 8.68 9.43
C ALA A 202 2.79 7.52 10.40
N ASP A 203 1.82 6.64 10.67
CA ASP A 203 1.94 5.47 11.56
C ASP A 203 3.13 4.57 11.23
N GLN A 204 3.51 4.43 9.95
CA GLN A 204 4.65 3.61 9.55
C GLN A 204 5.97 4.11 10.13
N ASP A 205 6.16 5.44 10.17
CA ASP A 205 7.35 6.03 10.77
C ASP A 205 7.35 5.84 12.30
N LEU A 206 6.19 5.94 12.95
CA LEU A 206 6.06 5.72 14.40
C LEU A 206 6.37 4.27 14.77
N LEU A 207 5.74 3.30 14.09
CA LEU A 207 5.95 1.88 14.33
C LEU A 207 7.40 1.48 14.06
N ASN A 208 8.01 2.01 12.99
CA ASN A 208 9.43 1.77 12.71
C ASN A 208 10.38 2.41 13.72
N ALA A 209 9.98 3.48 14.42
CA ALA A 209 10.78 4.09 15.47
C ALA A 209 10.60 3.37 16.82
N CYS A 210 9.40 2.86 17.11
CA CYS A 210 9.07 2.28 18.40
C CYS A 210 9.37 0.76 18.51
N ILE A 211 9.37 0.02 17.40
CA ILE A 211 9.66 -1.43 17.42
C ILE A 211 11.10 -1.66 16.95
N GLU A 212 12.01 -2.13 17.80
CA GLU A 212 13.41 -2.33 17.39
C GLU A 212 13.55 -3.44 16.31
N PRO A 213 14.51 -3.35 15.35
CA PRO A 213 14.69 -4.37 14.32
C PRO A 213 14.81 -5.81 14.85
N LYS A 214 15.50 -6.02 15.98
CA LYS A 214 15.62 -7.35 16.61
C LYS A 214 14.31 -7.92 17.15
N LYS A 215 13.28 -7.10 17.34
CA LYS A 215 11.93 -7.49 17.78
C LYS A 215 10.96 -7.72 16.62
N ARG A 216 11.46 -7.67 15.38
CA ARG A 216 10.70 -7.92 14.16
C ARG A 216 11.10 -9.26 13.56
N LEU A 217 10.15 -10.01 13.03
CA LEU A 217 10.40 -11.12 12.12
C LEU A 217 10.28 -10.59 10.68
N LYS A 218 11.33 -10.71 9.88
CA LYS A 218 11.30 -10.34 8.46
C LYS A 218 10.68 -11.49 7.67
N LEU A 219 9.60 -11.22 6.95
CA LEU A 219 8.95 -12.18 6.04
C LEU A 219 9.43 -12.02 4.59
N ASP A 220 9.16 -13.02 3.76
CA ASP A 220 9.34 -12.92 2.32
C ASP A 220 8.55 -11.74 1.74
N PHE A 221 9.11 -11.11 0.70
CA PHE A 221 8.49 -9.98 0.02
C PHE A 221 7.12 -10.32 -0.60
N ALA A 222 6.89 -11.62 -0.87
CA ALA A 222 5.61 -12.15 -1.35
C ALA A 222 4.40 -11.79 -0.47
N TRP A 223 4.59 -11.60 0.84
CA TRP A 223 3.51 -11.29 1.78
C TRP A 223 3.06 -9.82 1.75
N ASN A 224 3.81 -8.94 1.09
CA ASN A 224 3.43 -7.54 0.86
C ASN A 224 4.12 -7.09 -0.43
N PHE A 225 3.74 -7.74 -1.53
CA PHE A 225 4.38 -7.56 -2.82
C PHE A 225 3.88 -6.26 -3.47
N PHE A 226 4.69 -5.20 -3.39
CA PHE A 226 4.39 -3.95 -4.06
C PHE A 226 4.36 -4.15 -5.57
N THR A 227 3.23 -3.89 -6.21
CA THR A 227 3.05 -4.22 -7.64
C THR A 227 3.97 -3.41 -8.55
N ILE A 228 4.45 -2.24 -8.12
CA ILE A 228 5.48 -1.47 -8.84
C ILE A 228 6.81 -2.23 -8.98
N ALA A 229 7.07 -3.25 -8.16
CA ALA A 229 8.25 -4.10 -8.29
C ALA A 229 8.24 -4.96 -9.56
N TYR A 230 7.08 -5.13 -10.22
CA TYR A 230 7.00 -5.73 -11.56
C TYR A 230 7.62 -4.84 -12.64
N ALA A 231 7.60 -3.52 -12.45
CA ALA A 231 8.21 -2.57 -13.38
C ALA A 231 9.75 -2.67 -13.31
N TYR A 232 10.30 -2.52 -12.11
CA TYR A 232 11.72 -2.77 -11.82
C TYR A 232 11.94 -2.82 -10.30
N VAL A 233 13.07 -3.37 -9.87
CA VAL A 233 13.48 -3.39 -8.46
C VAL A 233 14.99 -3.21 -8.32
N ILE A 234 15.42 -2.57 -7.24
CA ILE A 234 16.84 -2.51 -6.86
C ILE A 234 16.96 -3.22 -5.52
N THR A 235 17.65 -4.35 -5.53
CA THR A 235 17.82 -5.21 -4.35
C THR A 235 19.05 -4.81 -3.54
N LYS A 236 19.25 -5.42 -2.36
CA LYS A 236 20.44 -5.14 -1.54
C LYS A 236 21.74 -5.59 -2.21
N ASP A 237 21.66 -6.59 -3.09
CA ASP A 237 22.80 -7.10 -3.88
C ASP A 237 23.21 -6.09 -4.96
N ASP A 238 22.24 -5.35 -5.52
CA ASP A 238 22.51 -4.27 -6.46
C ASP A 238 23.06 -3.02 -5.74
N LYS A 239 22.41 -2.65 -4.63
CA LYS A 239 22.74 -1.44 -3.87
C LYS A 239 22.17 -1.44 -2.45
N LYS A 240 23.06 -1.30 -1.46
CA LYS A 240 22.67 -1.11 -0.04
C LYS A 240 21.73 0.09 0.16
N GLY A 241 20.82 -0.05 1.12
CA GLY A 241 19.82 0.98 1.45
C GLY A 241 18.66 1.11 0.44
N TYR A 242 18.47 0.11 -0.41
CA TYR A 242 17.25 -0.09 -1.21
C TYR A 242 16.43 -1.25 -0.62
N LEU A 243 15.71 -2.02 -1.45
CA LEU A 243 14.93 -3.15 -0.97
C LEU A 243 15.87 -4.15 -0.28
N ASN A 244 15.68 -4.35 1.03
CA ASN A 244 16.52 -5.21 1.85
C ASN A 244 16.18 -6.70 1.66
N TYR A 245 16.23 -7.17 0.41
CA TYR A 245 16.12 -8.56 0.00
C TYR A 245 17.23 -8.82 -1.00
N THR A 246 17.81 -10.02 -0.97
CA THR A 246 18.67 -10.52 -2.03
C THR A 246 17.87 -10.66 -3.31
N LYS A 247 18.57 -10.72 -4.44
CA LYS A 247 17.96 -11.03 -5.73
C LYS A 247 17.27 -12.39 -5.70
N GLU A 248 17.83 -13.36 -5.00
CA GLU A 248 17.23 -14.70 -4.87
C GLU A 248 15.92 -14.69 -4.06
N GLU A 249 15.90 -14.04 -2.88
CA GLU A 249 14.68 -13.85 -2.08
C GLU A 249 13.59 -13.12 -2.89
N PHE A 250 13.99 -12.08 -3.62
CA PHE A 250 13.06 -11.34 -4.47
C PHE A 250 12.54 -12.20 -5.63
N ASN A 251 13.40 -12.97 -6.31
CA ASN A 251 13.00 -13.85 -7.42
C ASN A 251 11.92 -14.84 -6.97
N ARG A 252 12.07 -15.47 -5.81
CA ARG A 252 11.05 -16.37 -5.26
C ARG A 252 9.72 -15.65 -5.05
N SER A 253 9.77 -14.42 -4.52
CA SER A 253 8.57 -13.61 -4.28
C SER A 253 7.92 -13.09 -5.56
N PHE A 254 8.70 -12.84 -6.60
CA PHE A 254 8.25 -12.38 -7.91
C PHE A 254 7.45 -13.46 -8.64
N GLU A 255 7.89 -14.72 -8.56
CA GLU A 255 7.19 -15.84 -9.20
C GLU A 255 5.89 -16.23 -8.47
N ASN A 256 5.87 -16.05 -7.15
CA ASN A 256 4.75 -16.48 -6.31
C ASN A 256 4.38 -15.42 -5.24
N PRO A 257 3.82 -14.28 -5.64
CA PRO A 257 3.29 -13.31 -4.69
C PRO A 257 2.09 -13.90 -3.93
N LYS A 258 2.02 -13.64 -2.62
CA LYS A 258 0.92 -14.08 -1.75
C LYS A 258 -0.10 -12.97 -1.48
N ILE A 259 0.37 -11.74 -1.36
CA ILE A 259 -0.45 -10.53 -1.24
C ILE A 259 0.13 -9.47 -2.16
N LEU A 260 -0.69 -8.93 -3.05
CA LEU A 260 -0.32 -7.80 -3.90
C LEU A 260 -0.71 -6.51 -3.20
N HIS A 261 0.26 -5.63 -2.93
CA HIS A 261 0.02 -4.26 -2.47
C HIS A 261 -0.03 -3.34 -3.70
N LEU A 262 -1.23 -2.90 -4.04
CA LEU A 262 -1.52 -2.27 -5.32
C LEU A 262 -1.00 -0.83 -5.30
N CYS A 263 0.04 -0.47 -6.05
CA CYS A 263 0.54 0.93 -6.08
C CYS A 263 -0.33 1.82 -6.99
N PHE A 264 -0.36 1.52 -8.29
CA PHE A 264 -1.23 2.17 -9.28
C PHE A 264 -2.63 1.56 -9.18
N LYS A 265 -3.42 2.12 -8.25
CA LYS A 265 -4.68 1.56 -7.75
C LYS A 265 -5.66 1.17 -8.89
N PRO A 266 -6.27 -0.03 -8.88
CA PRO A 266 -7.17 -0.49 -9.94
C PRO A 266 -8.37 0.43 -10.22
N TRP A 267 -8.88 1.11 -9.19
CA TRP A 267 -9.97 2.09 -9.30
C TRP A 267 -9.55 3.46 -9.86
N LYS A 268 -8.28 3.59 -10.28
CA LYS A 268 -7.77 4.74 -11.05
C LYS A 268 -7.05 4.30 -12.33
N PHE A 269 -6.52 3.09 -12.35
CA PHE A 269 -5.73 2.56 -13.45
C PHE A 269 -6.33 1.22 -13.89
N LEU A 270 -6.91 1.13 -15.09
CA LEU A 270 -7.38 -0.17 -15.60
C LEU A 270 -6.21 -1.08 -16.00
N ARG A 271 -5.15 -0.46 -16.51
CA ARG A 271 -3.87 -1.10 -16.86
C ARG A 271 -2.78 -0.51 -15.97
N SER A 272 -1.89 -1.35 -15.44
CA SER A 272 -0.70 -0.88 -14.70
C SER A 272 0.55 -1.68 -15.03
N PHE A 273 0.75 -2.80 -14.33
CA PHE A 273 1.90 -3.67 -14.44
C PHE A 273 1.47 -5.06 -14.85
N VAL A 274 2.40 -5.77 -15.48
CA VAL A 274 2.22 -7.16 -15.88
C VAL A 274 2.95 -8.07 -14.90
N ASP A 275 2.26 -9.11 -14.44
CA ASP A 275 2.84 -10.10 -13.52
C ASP A 275 3.86 -11.01 -14.20
N SER A 276 4.48 -11.92 -13.43
CA SER A 276 5.43 -12.91 -13.96
C SER A 276 4.85 -13.83 -15.03
N LYS A 277 3.52 -13.86 -15.20
CA LYS A 277 2.78 -14.72 -16.13
C LYS A 277 2.19 -13.95 -17.31
N GLY A 278 2.53 -12.67 -17.49
CA GLY A 278 2.01 -11.88 -18.61
C GLY A 278 0.61 -11.31 -18.39
N ARG A 279 0.09 -11.29 -17.15
CA ARG A 279 -1.26 -10.77 -16.85
C ARG A 279 -1.22 -9.36 -16.27
N ASN A 280 -2.14 -8.51 -16.72
CA ASN A 280 -2.37 -7.20 -16.10
C ASN A 280 -2.84 -7.37 -14.65
N ILE A 281 -2.04 -6.89 -13.69
CA ILE A 281 -2.34 -6.99 -12.25
C ILE A 281 -3.67 -6.35 -11.89
N ASN A 282 -4.01 -5.22 -12.51
CA ASN A 282 -5.25 -4.52 -12.18
C ASN A 282 -6.49 -5.28 -12.68
N GLU A 283 -6.35 -6.13 -13.71
CA GLU A 283 -7.45 -7.00 -14.14
C GLU A 283 -7.71 -8.10 -13.12
N LEU A 284 -6.69 -8.67 -12.47
CA LEU A 284 -6.87 -9.65 -11.39
C LEU A 284 -7.73 -9.08 -10.24
N TRP A 285 -7.54 -7.80 -9.91
CA TRP A 285 -8.36 -7.13 -8.92
C TRP A 285 -9.79 -6.90 -9.41
N TRP A 286 -9.98 -6.54 -10.68
CA TRP A 286 -11.31 -6.34 -11.27
C TRP A 286 -12.10 -7.64 -11.42
N GLU A 287 -11.44 -8.76 -11.71
CA GLU A 287 -12.04 -10.09 -11.72
C GLU A 287 -12.61 -10.47 -10.34
N GLU A 288 -11.90 -10.08 -9.28
CA GLU A 288 -12.39 -10.28 -7.91
C GLU A 288 -13.50 -9.28 -7.57
N ALA A 289 -13.34 -8.00 -7.91
CA ALA A 289 -14.34 -6.95 -7.70
C ALA A 289 -15.70 -7.28 -8.35
N ALA A 290 -15.69 -7.88 -9.54
CA ALA A 290 -16.90 -8.31 -10.24
C ALA A 290 -17.69 -9.39 -9.47
N LYS A 291 -16.99 -10.17 -8.62
CA LYS A 291 -17.55 -11.27 -7.83
C LYS A 291 -17.83 -10.87 -6.38
N THR A 292 -17.35 -9.71 -5.93
CA THR A 292 -17.55 -9.19 -4.56
C THR A 292 -19.03 -8.88 -4.29
N PRO A 293 -19.72 -9.63 -3.41
CA PRO A 293 -21.13 -9.41 -3.13
C PRO A 293 -21.43 -8.01 -2.58
N ALA A 294 -22.63 -7.50 -2.84
CA ALA A 294 -23.15 -6.18 -2.40
C ALA A 294 -22.44 -4.93 -2.95
N PHE A 295 -21.20 -5.05 -3.42
CA PHE A 295 -20.39 -3.94 -3.92
C PHE A 295 -20.05 -4.07 -5.42
N ASN A 296 -20.19 -5.25 -6.03
CA ASN A 296 -19.84 -5.50 -7.42
C ASN A 296 -20.49 -4.51 -8.41
N THR A 297 -21.79 -4.22 -8.30
CA THR A 297 -22.48 -3.33 -9.24
C THR A 297 -21.87 -1.93 -9.27
N GLU A 298 -21.68 -1.29 -8.11
CA GLU A 298 -21.09 0.05 -8.03
C GLU A 298 -19.59 0.07 -8.39
N LEU A 299 -18.88 -1.03 -8.15
CA LEU A 299 -17.49 -1.18 -8.56
C LEU A 299 -17.40 -1.27 -10.09
N LEU A 300 -18.27 -2.05 -10.74
CA LEU A 300 -18.30 -2.16 -12.19
C LEU A 300 -18.77 -0.87 -12.88
N GLU A 301 -19.71 -0.14 -12.26
CA GLU A 301 -20.06 1.20 -12.71
C GLU A 301 -18.85 2.14 -12.63
N LEU A 302 -18.11 2.12 -11.52
CA LEU A 302 -16.86 2.87 -11.37
C LEU A 302 -15.83 2.48 -12.45
N LYS A 303 -15.68 1.19 -12.77
CA LYS A 303 -14.74 0.68 -13.80
C LYS A 303 -14.91 1.42 -15.14
N SER A 304 -16.15 1.69 -15.53
CA SER A 304 -16.50 2.31 -16.82
C SER A 304 -16.04 3.77 -16.97
N HIS A 305 -15.74 4.44 -15.85
CA HIS A 305 -15.36 5.86 -15.83
C HIS A 305 -13.85 6.09 -15.67
N ILE A 306 -13.06 5.03 -15.51
CA ILE A 306 -11.63 5.13 -15.20
C ILE A 306 -10.83 5.52 -16.45
N LYS A 307 -10.11 6.65 -16.35
CA LYS A 307 -9.30 7.19 -17.46
C LYS A 307 -7.90 7.66 -17.05
N ASP A 308 -7.55 7.66 -15.76
CA ASP A 308 -6.28 8.25 -15.31
C ASP A 308 -5.06 7.57 -15.94
N HIS A 309 -5.07 6.24 -16.06
CA HIS A 309 -4.01 5.49 -16.75
C HIS A 309 -3.68 6.02 -18.16
N LEU A 310 -4.70 6.40 -18.93
CA LEU A 310 -4.53 6.95 -20.28
C LEU A 310 -3.70 8.23 -20.26
N LEU A 311 -4.03 9.13 -19.33
CA LEU A 311 -3.35 10.42 -19.17
C LEU A 311 -1.90 10.20 -18.68
N TYR A 312 -1.71 9.37 -17.65
CA TYR A 312 -0.38 9.11 -17.09
C TYR A 312 0.54 8.50 -18.15
N ALA A 313 0.10 7.45 -18.84
CA ALA A 313 0.90 6.80 -19.87
C ALA A 313 1.23 7.75 -21.02
N SER A 314 0.26 8.56 -21.46
CA SER A 314 0.48 9.49 -22.58
C SER A 314 1.44 10.63 -22.20
N LEU A 315 1.31 11.23 -21.01
CA LEU A 315 2.28 12.19 -20.49
C LEU A 315 3.68 11.56 -20.34
N GLY A 316 3.73 10.33 -19.86
CA GLY A 316 4.95 9.56 -19.70
C GLY A 316 5.68 9.28 -21.01
N ALA A 317 4.96 8.87 -22.04
CA ALA A 317 5.49 8.63 -23.38
C ALA A 317 6.09 9.92 -23.98
N LEU A 318 5.41 11.06 -23.81
CA LEU A 318 5.91 12.36 -24.23
C LEU A 318 7.17 12.75 -23.46
N LEU A 319 7.16 12.64 -22.12
CA LEU A 319 8.34 12.93 -21.31
C LEU A 319 9.50 12.02 -21.67
N HIS A 320 9.27 10.72 -21.90
CA HIS A 320 10.28 9.77 -22.35
C HIS A 320 10.93 10.25 -23.66
N ARG A 321 10.11 10.52 -24.69
CA ARG A 321 10.57 11.02 -26.00
C ARG A 321 11.37 12.32 -25.87
N TYR A 322 10.86 13.28 -25.12
CA TYR A 322 11.53 14.58 -24.94
C TYR A 322 12.81 14.48 -24.14
N THR A 323 12.88 13.56 -23.18
CA THR A 323 14.11 13.30 -22.41
C THR A 323 15.17 12.65 -23.30
N LYS A 324 14.82 11.63 -24.10
CA LYS A 324 15.76 10.99 -25.04
C LYS A 324 16.30 11.97 -26.09
N ASN A 325 15.49 12.94 -26.52
CA ASN A 325 15.85 13.97 -27.48
C ASN A 325 16.38 15.28 -26.84
N PHE A 326 16.67 15.30 -25.54
CA PHE A 326 17.17 16.47 -24.80
C PHE A 326 16.33 17.76 -24.98
N ASN A 327 15.02 17.62 -25.21
CA ASN A 327 14.14 18.74 -25.54
C ASN A 327 13.51 19.38 -24.30
N LEU A 328 14.28 20.23 -23.62
CA LEU A 328 13.85 20.94 -22.40
C LEU A 328 12.65 21.87 -22.65
N LEU A 329 12.55 22.49 -23.83
CA LEU A 329 11.44 23.37 -24.18
C LEU A 329 10.11 22.62 -24.21
N LYS A 330 10.07 21.43 -24.83
CA LYS A 330 8.87 20.60 -24.83
C LYS A 330 8.53 20.02 -23.46
N ILE A 331 9.52 19.77 -22.61
CA ILE A 331 9.28 19.42 -21.20
C ILE A 331 8.66 20.61 -20.45
N ALA A 332 9.17 21.83 -20.65
CA ALA A 332 8.58 23.04 -20.08
C ALA A 332 7.13 23.25 -20.56
N HIS A 333 6.88 23.02 -21.85
CA HIS A 333 5.53 23.05 -22.43
C HIS A 333 4.60 22.09 -21.70
N LEU A 334 5.01 20.83 -21.55
CA LEU A 334 4.24 19.77 -20.89
C LEU A 334 3.91 20.10 -19.42
N LEU A 335 4.78 20.84 -18.73
CA LEU A 335 4.56 21.25 -17.35
C LEU A 335 3.57 22.41 -17.20
N ASN A 336 3.44 23.26 -18.22
CA ASN A 336 2.69 24.51 -18.15
C ASN A 336 1.32 24.47 -18.84
N HIS A 337 1.10 23.55 -19.79
CA HIS A 337 -0.11 23.50 -20.62
C HIS A 337 -0.93 22.24 -20.28
N GLN A 338 -1.82 22.35 -19.29
CA GLN A 338 -2.66 21.22 -18.83
C GLN A 338 -3.97 21.10 -19.62
N GLU A 339 -4.38 22.18 -20.28
CA GLU A 339 -5.53 22.24 -21.19
C GLU A 339 -5.42 21.27 -22.37
N GLU A 340 -4.21 20.80 -22.69
CA GLU A 340 -3.95 19.80 -23.73
C GLU A 340 -4.12 18.35 -23.23
N ASP A 341 -4.26 18.12 -21.92
CA ASP A 341 -4.25 16.78 -21.32
C ASP A 341 -5.35 15.86 -21.89
N LEU A 342 -6.54 16.42 -22.19
CA LEU A 342 -7.64 15.67 -22.82
C LEU A 342 -7.28 15.16 -24.22
N LYS A 343 -6.54 15.95 -25.01
CA LYS A 343 -6.05 15.54 -26.34
C LYS A 343 -4.92 14.52 -26.20
N ILE A 344 -4.06 14.70 -25.20
CA ILE A 344 -2.92 13.82 -24.93
C ILE A 344 -3.39 12.40 -24.56
N ALA A 345 -4.44 12.27 -23.75
CA ALA A 345 -4.95 11.00 -23.24
C ALA A 345 -5.56 10.05 -24.31
N GLN A 346 -5.58 10.42 -25.59
CA GLN A 346 -6.20 9.61 -26.66
C GLN A 346 -5.24 8.62 -27.35
N ASN A 347 -3.94 8.61 -27.02
CA ASN A 347 -2.90 7.92 -27.81
C ASN A 347 -2.36 6.60 -27.21
N GLU A 348 -3.01 6.02 -26.21
CA GLU A 348 -2.44 4.88 -25.44
C GLU A 348 -2.40 3.54 -26.18
N GLN A 349 -3.35 3.28 -27.09
CA GLN A 349 -3.66 1.93 -27.59
C GLN A 349 -2.48 1.18 -28.25
N ASN A 350 -1.38 1.87 -28.56
CA ASN A 350 -0.22 1.32 -29.24
C ASN A 350 0.99 1.05 -28.32
N PHE A 351 0.90 1.30 -27.01
CA PHE A 351 2.03 1.10 -26.10
C PHE A 351 2.19 -0.38 -25.71
N SER A 352 3.40 -0.92 -25.86
CA SER A 352 3.77 -2.24 -25.33
C SER A 352 3.65 -2.26 -23.80
N ASP A 353 3.42 -3.42 -23.20
CA ASP A 353 3.31 -3.55 -21.74
C ASP A 353 4.59 -3.09 -21.01
N GLN A 354 5.75 -3.39 -21.58
CA GLN A 354 7.04 -2.98 -21.02
C GLN A 354 7.22 -1.46 -21.05
N ASP A 355 6.81 -0.79 -22.12
CA ASP A 355 6.87 0.67 -22.20
C ASP A 355 5.82 1.31 -21.29
N PHE A 356 4.66 0.68 -21.16
CA PHE A 356 3.52 1.19 -20.42
C PHE A 356 3.86 1.43 -18.93
N ALA A 357 4.53 0.46 -18.28
CA ALA A 357 4.95 0.60 -16.89
C ALA A 357 5.90 1.80 -16.69
N LEU A 358 6.91 1.96 -17.55
CA LEU A 358 7.82 3.12 -17.51
C LEU A 358 7.05 4.43 -17.75
N PHE A 359 6.12 4.44 -18.69
CA PHE A 359 5.34 5.63 -19.00
C PHE A 359 4.44 6.04 -17.83
N LEU A 360 3.82 5.10 -17.11
CA LEU A 360 3.08 5.42 -15.90
C LEU A 360 3.94 6.14 -14.85
N LEU A 361 5.17 5.66 -14.62
CA LEU A 361 6.13 6.28 -13.69
C LEU A 361 6.54 7.69 -14.12
N LEU A 362 6.76 7.89 -15.42
CA LEU A 362 7.12 9.20 -15.98
C LEU A 362 5.93 10.17 -15.99
N GLY A 363 4.71 9.67 -16.23
CA GLY A 363 3.47 10.44 -16.15
C GLY A 363 3.20 10.96 -14.75
N GLU A 364 3.33 10.09 -13.74
CA GLU A 364 3.24 10.48 -12.32
C GLU A 364 4.27 11.58 -11.99
N MET A 365 5.48 11.49 -12.56
CA MET A 365 6.52 12.50 -12.38
C MET A 365 6.10 13.89 -12.91
N ILE A 366 5.43 13.95 -14.06
CA ILE A 366 4.88 15.20 -14.62
C ILE A 366 3.82 15.79 -13.70
N LEU A 367 2.86 14.98 -13.26
CA LEU A 367 1.77 15.44 -12.41
C LEU A 367 2.28 15.92 -11.04
N HIS A 368 3.23 15.19 -10.45
CA HIS A 368 3.92 15.63 -9.25
C HIS A 368 4.72 16.93 -9.47
N ALA A 369 5.40 17.05 -10.60
CA ALA A 369 6.16 18.25 -10.95
C ALA A 369 5.25 19.48 -11.09
N ARG A 370 4.09 19.34 -11.73
CA ARG A 370 3.04 20.36 -11.83
C ARG A 370 2.55 20.78 -10.43
N ALA A 371 2.13 19.82 -9.61
CA ALA A 371 1.64 20.08 -8.26
C ALA A 371 2.66 20.76 -7.34
N LYS A 372 3.96 20.53 -7.56
CA LYS A 372 5.06 21.14 -6.79
C LYS A 372 5.80 22.25 -7.54
N LYS A 373 5.25 22.75 -8.66
CA LYS A 373 5.81 23.81 -9.50
C LYS A 373 7.31 23.62 -9.80
N LYS A 374 7.69 22.41 -10.22
CA LYS A 374 9.10 22.06 -10.54
C LYS A 374 9.46 22.55 -11.95
N GLY A 375 10.71 22.98 -12.12
CA GLY A 375 11.23 23.41 -13.42
C GLY A 375 11.64 22.25 -14.34
N ALA A 376 11.60 22.50 -15.65
CA ALA A 376 11.86 21.50 -16.70
C ALA A 376 13.21 20.78 -16.56
N PHE A 377 14.28 21.49 -16.22
CA PHE A 377 15.60 20.89 -16.03
C PHE A 377 15.63 19.87 -14.87
N SER A 378 14.94 20.16 -13.76
CA SER A 378 14.83 19.23 -12.63
C SER A 378 14.05 17.97 -13.01
N VAL A 379 12.98 18.13 -13.79
CA VAL A 379 12.18 17.01 -14.31
C VAL A 379 13.01 16.17 -15.29
N PHE A 380 13.72 16.80 -16.22
CA PHE A 380 14.62 16.14 -17.15
C PHE A 380 15.65 15.24 -16.45
N LEU A 381 16.37 15.76 -15.45
CA LEU A 381 17.37 14.98 -14.71
C LEU A 381 16.75 13.78 -13.97
N LYS A 382 15.57 13.96 -13.39
CA LYS A 382 14.84 12.87 -12.73
C LYS A 382 14.34 11.83 -13.72
N ALA A 383 13.82 12.27 -14.87
CA ALA A 383 13.36 11.40 -15.95
C ALA A 383 14.51 10.57 -16.50
N LEU A 384 15.66 11.20 -16.79
CA LEU A 384 16.86 10.53 -17.27
C LEU A 384 17.32 9.43 -16.30
N LYS A 385 17.33 9.74 -15.00
CA LYS A 385 17.66 8.76 -13.95
C LYS A 385 16.65 7.62 -13.86
N CYS A 386 15.36 7.93 -13.96
CA CYS A 386 14.28 6.93 -13.96
C CYS A 386 14.44 5.96 -15.13
N ILE A 387 14.58 6.50 -16.35
CA ILE A 387 14.78 5.74 -17.59
C ILE A 387 16.01 4.85 -17.48
N SER A 388 17.16 5.40 -17.06
CA SER A 388 18.39 4.62 -16.90
C SER A 388 18.27 3.51 -15.85
N SER A 389 17.54 3.77 -14.75
CA SER A 389 17.30 2.75 -13.72
C SER A 389 16.37 1.66 -14.25
N TYR A 390 15.32 2.04 -14.97
CA TYR A 390 14.40 1.11 -15.61
C TYR A 390 15.13 0.22 -16.63
N GLU A 391 15.90 0.80 -17.55
CA GLU A 391 16.67 0.05 -18.54
C GLU A 391 17.67 -0.94 -17.92
N LYS A 392 18.21 -0.63 -16.73
CA LYS A 392 19.18 -1.47 -16.04
C LYS A 392 18.54 -2.58 -15.20
N TYR A 393 17.41 -2.29 -14.55
CA TYR A 393 16.85 -3.16 -13.50
C TYR A 393 15.45 -3.70 -13.81
N ALA A 394 14.78 -3.23 -14.87
CA ALA A 394 13.56 -3.85 -15.34
C ALA A 394 13.86 -5.27 -15.83
N ARG A 395 12.90 -6.17 -15.59
CA ARG A 395 12.97 -7.52 -16.16
C ARG A 395 12.46 -7.46 -17.59
N ARG A 396 13.27 -8.01 -18.51
CA ARG A 396 12.92 -8.17 -19.91
C ARG A 396 12.67 -9.63 -20.22
#